data_AF-A0A499UR56-F1
#
_entry.id   AF-A0A499UR56-F1
#
_cell.length_a   1.000
_cell.length_b   1.000
_cell.length_c   1.000
_cell.angle_alpha   90.00
_cell.angle_beta   90.00
_cell.angle_gamma   90.00
#
_symmetry.space_group_name_H-M   'P 1'
#
loop_
_entity.id
_entity.type
_entity.pdbx_description
1 polymer ?
#
loop_
_entity_poly.entity_id
_entity_poly.type
_entity_poly.pdbx_seq_one_letter_code
_entity_poly.pdbx_strand_id
1 'polypeptide(L)'
;MESIALLRALRAAQTAPPGTGWDVLVVDMPPAPDTVALLALPEQLRRYLRRLLPAERQAARALRPMLAQLAGVPMPAQRLYETAERWERELAAVQGVIESEATTVRLVVEPGPLADRALRTARAGLALHGCRVEAVIANRLLPTGTSDPWLAALSGQQQDALKELYEQWAPAVPVRELPHLGRDPRGVGDPRGAEPRPGEGGGADGVEGGDAQRAPAGLAALAGAVGAPGARPDRPAPDPWTVEDRLADDGVLLWRLPLPGADRDGLGLVRRGDELIVTVGPFHRVLPLPSALRRCTVSGAGLRDGWLQVRFTPDPDLWPKRL
;
A
#
# COMPACT_ATOMS: atom_id res chain seq x y z
N MET A 1 0.15 -8.90 18.73
CA MET A 1 0.07 -7.72 19.62
C MET A 1 0.76 -6.50 19.02
N GLU A 2 1.84 -6.66 18.24
CA GLU A 2 2.59 -5.56 17.62
C GLU A 2 1.75 -4.65 16.69
N SER A 3 0.84 -5.22 15.89
CA SER A 3 -0.04 -4.45 14.98
C SER A 3 -0.83 -3.34 15.68
N ILE A 4 -1.40 -3.63 16.86
CA ILE A 4 -2.17 -2.64 17.63
C ILE A 4 -1.24 -1.59 18.23
N ALA A 5 -0.04 -1.99 18.66
CA ALA A 5 0.96 -1.06 19.17
C ALA A 5 1.38 -0.06 18.09
N LEU A 6 1.58 -0.53 16.86
CA LEU A 6 1.89 0.34 15.72
C LEU A 6 0.78 1.35 15.45
N LEU A 7 -0.48 0.90 15.35
CA LEU A 7 -1.61 1.80 15.08
C LEU A 7 -1.79 2.84 16.22
N ARG A 8 -1.49 2.45 17.47
CA ARG A 8 -1.46 3.39 18.60
C ARG A 8 -0.31 4.40 18.48
N ALA A 9 0.87 3.97 18.05
CA ALA A 9 2.01 4.86 17.84
C ALA A 9 1.73 5.88 16.71
N LEU A 10 1.17 5.43 15.59
CA LEU A 10 0.73 6.31 14.48
C LEU A 10 -0.24 7.39 14.97
N ARG A 11 -1.24 6.99 15.78
CA ARG A 11 -2.18 7.94 16.38
C ARG A 11 -1.48 8.93 17.31
N ALA A 12 -0.60 8.45 18.19
CA ALA A 12 0.12 9.30 19.13
C ALA A 12 0.95 10.37 18.41
N ALA A 13 1.63 9.98 17.32
CA ALA A 13 2.36 10.91 16.47
C ALA A 13 1.45 11.96 15.81
N GLN A 14 0.27 11.55 15.32
CA GLN A 14 -0.68 12.46 14.66
C GLN A 14 -1.40 13.42 15.63
N THR A 15 -1.60 13.02 16.88
CA THR A 15 -2.31 13.81 17.90
C THR A 15 -1.37 14.63 18.79
N ALA A 16 -0.07 14.64 18.49
CA ALA A 16 0.90 15.46 19.19
C ALA A 16 0.57 16.97 19.04
N PRO A 17 0.76 17.78 20.09
CA PRO A 17 0.57 19.22 20.02
C PRO A 17 1.39 19.88 18.90
N PRO A 18 0.92 21.01 18.34
CA PRO A 18 1.70 21.80 17.40
C PRO A 18 3.06 22.16 18.00
N GLY A 19 4.16 21.91 17.27
CA GLY A 19 5.52 22.18 17.72
C GLY A 19 6.21 21.08 18.54
N THR A 20 5.52 19.98 18.86
CA THR A 20 6.12 18.77 19.47
C THR A 20 5.89 17.50 18.65
N GLY A 21 5.34 17.65 17.45
CA GLY A 21 5.14 16.58 16.48
C GLY A 21 6.41 16.23 15.71
N TRP A 22 6.31 15.16 14.92
CA TRP A 22 7.36 14.72 14.00
C TRP A 22 7.06 15.25 12.60
N ASP A 23 8.08 15.77 11.90
CA ASP A 23 7.95 16.17 10.49
C ASP A 23 7.82 14.96 9.56
N VAL A 24 8.56 13.89 9.89
CA VAL A 24 8.58 12.63 9.15
C VAL A 24 8.49 11.47 10.13
N LEU A 25 7.55 10.56 9.88
CA LEU A 25 7.43 9.31 10.61
C LEU A 25 7.83 8.16 9.69
N VAL A 26 8.96 7.53 9.99
CA VAL A 26 9.39 6.30 9.30
C VAL A 26 8.96 5.12 10.14
N VAL A 27 8.25 4.19 9.50
CA VAL A 27 7.76 2.98 10.14
C VAL A 27 8.41 1.79 9.47
N ASP A 28 9.11 0.97 10.25
CA ASP A 28 9.55 -0.34 9.80
C ASP A 28 8.36 -1.30 9.86
N MET A 29 7.99 -1.82 8.71
CA MET A 29 6.77 -2.59 8.52
C MET A 29 7.10 -4.08 8.39
N PRO A 30 6.18 -5.00 8.76
CA PRO A 30 6.37 -6.42 8.52
C PRO A 30 6.49 -6.74 7.02
N PRO A 31 6.79 -7.99 6.62
CA PRO A 31 6.85 -8.38 5.22
C PRO A 31 5.65 -7.87 4.40
N ALA A 32 5.88 -7.57 3.12
CA ALA A 32 4.95 -6.78 2.32
C ALA A 32 3.48 -7.28 2.31
N PRO A 33 3.18 -8.60 2.26
CA PRO A 33 1.79 -9.08 2.37
C PRO A 33 1.13 -8.74 3.71
N ASP A 34 1.87 -8.88 4.81
CA ASP A 34 1.39 -8.58 6.16
C ASP A 34 1.21 -7.08 6.37
N THR A 35 2.06 -6.27 5.72
CA THR A 35 1.91 -4.81 5.66
C THR A 35 0.57 -4.41 5.07
N VAL A 36 0.17 -4.98 3.94
CA VAL A 36 -1.13 -4.65 3.33
C VAL A 36 -2.27 -5.00 4.27
N ALA A 37 -2.23 -6.19 4.89
CA ALA A 37 -3.24 -6.59 5.85
C ALA A 37 -3.32 -5.62 7.04
N LEU A 38 -2.17 -5.22 7.59
CA LEU A 38 -2.03 -4.27 8.69
C LEU A 38 -2.62 -2.89 8.36
N LEU A 39 -2.34 -2.37 7.16
CA LEU A 39 -2.87 -1.09 6.69
C LEU A 39 -4.39 -1.14 6.45
N ALA A 40 -4.94 -2.31 6.11
CA ALA A 40 -6.37 -2.52 5.94
C ALA A 40 -7.14 -2.65 7.26
N LEU A 41 -6.47 -2.99 8.37
CA LEU A 41 -7.13 -3.29 9.65
C LEU A 41 -8.05 -2.16 10.16
N PRO A 42 -7.67 -0.87 10.13
CA PRO A 42 -8.54 0.18 10.66
C PRO A 42 -9.89 0.26 9.95
N GLU A 43 -9.88 0.17 8.62
CA GLU A 43 -11.10 0.17 7.79
C GLU A 43 -11.99 -1.04 8.12
N GLN A 44 -11.38 -2.23 8.20
CA GLN A 44 -12.07 -3.49 8.52
C GLN A 44 -12.72 -3.44 9.91
N LEU A 45 -11.98 -2.99 10.92
CA LEU A 45 -12.48 -2.88 12.30
C LEU A 45 -13.63 -1.87 12.40
N ARG A 46 -13.54 -0.71 11.73
CA ARG A 46 -14.64 0.26 11.66
C ARG A 46 -15.88 -0.34 11.04
N ARG A 47 -15.72 -1.17 10.00
CA ARG A 47 -16.84 -1.87 9.36
C ARG A 47 -17.47 -2.88 10.31
N TYR A 48 -16.68 -3.69 11.02
CA TYR A 48 -17.19 -4.63 12.01
C TYR A 48 -17.94 -3.91 13.14
N LEU A 49 -17.40 -2.80 13.66
CA LEU A 49 -18.06 -2.00 14.68
C LEU A 49 -19.42 -1.48 14.20
N ARG A 50 -19.48 -0.88 13.00
CA ARG A 50 -20.75 -0.38 12.42
C ARG A 50 -21.80 -1.48 12.21
N ARG A 51 -21.36 -2.71 11.90
CA ARG A 51 -22.25 -3.85 11.70
C ARG A 51 -22.78 -4.44 13.01
N LEU A 52 -21.96 -4.48 14.06
CA LEU A 52 -22.33 -5.06 15.35
C LEU A 52 -23.09 -4.08 16.26
N LEU A 53 -22.76 -2.79 16.17
CA LEU A 53 -23.34 -1.71 16.99
C LEU A 53 -23.79 -0.56 16.09
N PRO A 54 -24.88 -0.73 15.31
CA PRO A 54 -25.37 0.31 14.42
C PRO A 54 -25.80 1.57 15.22
N ALA A 55 -25.37 2.73 14.73
CA ALA A 55 -25.62 4.04 15.36
C ALA A 55 -27.12 4.36 15.53
N GLU A 56 -27.97 3.79 14.67
CA GLU A 56 -29.43 3.95 14.67
C GLU A 56 -30.10 3.48 15.98
N ARG A 57 -29.42 2.72 16.84
CA ARG A 57 -29.95 2.33 18.16
C ARG A 57 -29.86 3.41 19.23
N GLN A 58 -29.28 4.59 18.95
CA GLN A 58 -29.56 5.76 19.81
C GLN A 58 -31.05 6.14 19.78
N ALA A 59 -31.78 5.82 18.69
CA ALA A 59 -33.24 5.86 18.65
C ALA A 59 -33.90 4.74 19.48
N ALA A 60 -33.20 3.64 19.78
CA ALA A 60 -33.70 2.59 20.67
C ALA A 60 -33.84 3.06 22.13
N ARG A 61 -33.19 4.17 22.53
CA ARG A 61 -33.50 4.86 23.80
C ARG A 61 -34.91 5.44 23.81
N ALA A 62 -35.42 5.91 22.67
CA ALA A 62 -36.80 6.36 22.53
C ALA A 62 -37.80 5.18 22.45
N LEU A 63 -37.36 4.03 21.92
CA LEU A 63 -38.15 2.79 21.86
C LEU A 63 -38.04 1.91 23.11
N ARG A 64 -37.30 2.36 24.13
CA ARG A 64 -37.05 1.65 25.40
C ARG A 64 -38.32 1.09 26.07
N PRO A 65 -39.46 1.81 26.17
CA PRO A 65 -40.67 1.26 26.78
C PRO A 65 -41.35 0.16 25.94
N MET A 66 -41.19 0.15 24.62
CA MET A 66 -41.75 -0.88 23.73
C MET A 66 -40.84 -2.11 23.64
N LEU A 67 -39.52 -1.91 23.64
CA LEU A 67 -38.54 -3.01 23.61
C LEU A 67 -38.45 -3.76 24.95
N ALA A 68 -38.74 -3.10 26.08
CA ALA A 68 -38.86 -3.76 27.38
C ALA A 68 -40.05 -4.75 27.45
N GLN A 69 -41.07 -4.60 26.60
CA GLN A 69 -42.20 -5.53 26.50
C GLN A 69 -41.89 -6.76 25.64
N LEU A 70 -40.89 -6.70 24.76
CA LEU A 70 -40.37 -7.85 24.03
C LEU A 70 -39.36 -8.57 24.94
N ALA A 71 -39.83 -9.65 25.56
CA ALA A 71 -39.04 -10.45 26.49
C ALA A 71 -37.71 -10.91 25.88
N GLY A 72 -36.60 -10.45 26.48
CA GLY A 72 -35.35 -11.25 26.50
C GLY A 72 -34.09 -10.66 25.89
N VAL A 73 -34.06 -9.43 25.35
CA VAL A 73 -32.80 -8.83 24.89
C VAL A 73 -32.36 -7.71 25.84
N PRO A 74 -31.38 -7.95 26.74
CA PRO A 74 -30.81 -6.89 27.55
C PRO A 74 -30.14 -5.86 26.63
N MET A 75 -30.60 -4.61 26.70
CA MET A 75 -30.00 -3.52 25.94
C MET A 75 -28.53 -3.38 26.31
N PRO A 76 -27.60 -3.29 25.34
CA PRO A 76 -26.19 -3.05 25.63
C PRO A 76 -26.06 -1.80 26.50
N ALA A 77 -25.21 -1.87 27.54
CA ALA A 77 -24.99 -0.75 28.44
C ALA A 77 -24.54 0.49 27.65
N GLN A 78 -25.00 1.67 28.06
CA GLN A 78 -24.66 2.96 27.43
C GLN A 78 -23.14 3.12 27.20
N ARG A 79 -22.34 2.65 28.16
CA ARG A 79 -20.88 2.64 28.11
C ARG A 79 -20.31 1.90 26.90
N LEU A 80 -20.98 0.86 26.39
CA LEU A 80 -20.54 0.12 25.20
C LEU A 80 -20.62 0.97 23.94
N TYR A 81 -21.70 1.74 23.78
CA TYR A 81 -21.85 2.66 22.65
C TYR A 81 -20.84 3.80 22.72
N GLU A 82 -20.65 4.41 23.89
CA GLU A 82 -19.64 5.45 24.09
C GLU A 82 -18.21 4.95 23.82
N THR A 83 -17.93 3.70 24.19
CA THR A 83 -16.65 3.04 23.89
C THR A 83 -16.52 2.79 22.39
N ALA A 84 -17.57 2.31 21.73
CA ALA A 84 -17.58 2.07 20.29
C ALA A 84 -17.42 3.37 19.48
N GLU A 85 -18.10 4.46 19.86
CA GLU A 85 -17.93 5.78 19.25
C GLU A 85 -16.51 6.33 19.43
N ARG A 86 -15.89 6.08 20.59
CA ARG A 86 -14.48 6.43 20.80
C ARG A 86 -13.58 5.62 19.85
N TRP A 87 -13.77 4.31 19.79
CA TRP A 87 -12.97 3.44 18.91
C TRP A 87 -13.17 3.76 17.44
N GLU A 88 -14.39 4.08 17.02
CA GLU A 88 -14.69 4.55 15.66
C GLU A 88 -13.85 5.78 15.32
N ARG A 89 -13.87 6.81 16.18
CA ARG A 89 -13.09 8.04 15.95
C ARG A 89 -11.60 7.78 15.93
N GLU A 90 -11.11 6.91 16.81
CA GLU A 90 -9.69 6.55 16.87
C GLU A 90 -9.24 5.80 15.61
N LEU A 91 -10.02 4.82 15.16
CA LEU A 91 -9.73 4.08 13.93
C LEU A 91 -9.89 4.97 12.70
N ALA A 92 -10.86 5.88 12.68
CA ALA A 92 -11.05 6.85 11.61
C ALA A 92 -9.85 7.78 11.47
N ALA A 93 -9.29 8.25 12.60
CA ALA A 93 -8.10 9.08 12.60
C ALA A 93 -6.89 8.32 12.03
N VAL A 94 -6.67 7.07 12.44
CA VAL A 94 -5.58 6.23 11.91
C VAL A 94 -5.76 5.95 10.42
N GLN A 95 -6.98 5.61 10.00
CA GLN A 95 -7.29 5.41 8.58
C GLN A 95 -7.01 6.68 7.76
N GLY A 96 -7.38 7.86 8.28
CA GLY A 96 -7.10 9.14 7.62
C GLY A 96 -5.60 9.43 7.45
N VAL A 97 -4.75 8.97 8.38
CA VAL A 97 -3.29 9.03 8.22
C VAL A 97 -2.84 8.08 7.10
N ILE A 98 -3.31 6.84 7.11
CA ILE A 98 -2.93 5.81 6.13
C ILE A 98 -3.33 6.22 4.71
N GLU A 99 -4.52 6.78 4.55
CA GLU A 99 -5.09 7.19 3.24
C GLU A 99 -4.65 8.59 2.78
N SER A 100 -3.83 9.29 3.57
CA SER A 100 -3.28 10.60 3.21
C SER A 100 -2.29 10.50 2.04
N GLU A 101 -2.28 11.47 1.11
CA GLU A 101 -1.24 11.55 0.05
C GLU A 101 0.18 11.66 0.62
N ALA A 102 0.30 12.15 1.87
CA ALA A 102 1.56 12.26 2.58
C ALA A 102 2.13 10.91 3.01
N THR A 103 1.30 9.87 3.07
CA THR A 103 1.70 8.53 3.47
C THR A 103 2.13 7.75 2.24
N THR A 104 3.39 7.31 2.25
CA THR A 104 3.99 6.56 1.15
C THR A 104 4.58 5.25 1.62
N VAL A 105 4.71 4.31 0.68
CA VAL A 105 5.33 3.01 0.92
C VAL A 105 6.58 2.89 0.06
N ARG A 106 7.69 2.49 0.66
CA ARG A 106 8.92 2.10 -0.05
C ARG A 106 9.09 0.60 0.08
N LEU A 107 9.12 -0.10 -1.04
CA LEU A 107 9.29 -1.55 -1.06
C LEU A 107 10.77 -1.88 -1.13
N VAL A 108 11.30 -2.57 -0.12
CA VAL A 108 12.68 -3.04 -0.11
C VAL A 108 12.71 -4.49 -0.54
N VAL A 109 13.55 -4.80 -1.53
CA VAL A 109 13.63 -6.13 -2.12
C VAL A 109 15.07 -6.53 -2.38
N GLU A 110 15.40 -7.80 -2.17
CA GLU A 110 16.63 -8.38 -2.73
C GLU A 110 16.27 -8.95 -4.11
N PRO A 111 16.85 -8.44 -5.22
CA PRO A 111 16.46 -8.85 -6.57
C PRO A 111 16.61 -10.35 -6.78
N GLY A 112 15.52 -10.99 -7.20
CA GLY A 112 15.47 -12.42 -7.46
C GLY A 112 14.06 -12.91 -7.75
N PRO A 113 13.92 -14.18 -8.18
CA PRO A 113 12.64 -14.71 -8.68
C PRO A 113 11.54 -14.80 -7.62
N LEU A 114 11.89 -15.04 -6.34
CA LEU A 114 10.91 -15.07 -5.24
C LEU A 114 10.36 -13.68 -4.91
N ALA A 115 11.20 -12.67 -5.09
CA ALA A 115 10.89 -11.28 -4.79
C ALA A 115 9.82 -10.71 -5.73
N ASP A 116 9.89 -11.08 -7.01
CA ASP A 116 8.96 -10.65 -8.06
C ASP A 116 7.49 -11.01 -7.76
N ARG A 117 7.21 -12.25 -7.34
CA ARG A 117 5.85 -12.67 -6.93
C ARG A 117 5.34 -11.89 -5.72
N ALA A 118 6.21 -11.69 -4.71
CA ALA A 118 5.85 -10.96 -3.50
C ALA A 118 5.56 -9.49 -3.81
N LEU A 119 6.37 -8.88 -4.68
CA LEU A 119 6.20 -7.51 -5.15
C LEU A 119 4.91 -7.30 -5.95
N ARG A 120 4.58 -8.18 -6.90
CA ARG A 120 3.29 -8.12 -7.62
C ARG A 120 2.11 -8.17 -6.67
N THR A 121 2.12 -9.14 -5.75
CA THR A 121 1.07 -9.31 -4.75
C THR A 121 0.92 -8.05 -3.89
N ALA A 122 2.03 -7.56 -3.34
CA ALA A 122 2.04 -6.35 -2.53
C ALA A 122 1.58 -5.11 -3.31
N ARG A 123 2.02 -4.93 -4.56
CA ARG A 123 1.61 -3.82 -5.44
C ARG A 123 0.10 -3.78 -5.61
N ALA A 124 -0.49 -4.94 -5.89
CA ALA A 124 -1.92 -5.06 -6.12
C ALA A 124 -2.73 -4.76 -4.84
N GLY A 125 -2.26 -5.26 -3.69
CA GLY A 125 -2.87 -4.99 -2.38
C GLY A 125 -2.75 -3.54 -1.94
N LEU A 126 -1.57 -2.93 -2.08
CA LEU A 126 -1.35 -1.52 -1.77
C LEU A 126 -2.23 -0.62 -2.64
N ALA A 127 -2.32 -0.90 -3.94
CA ALA A 127 -3.21 -0.18 -4.85
C ALA A 127 -4.69 -0.34 -4.47
N LEU A 128 -5.10 -1.55 -4.10
CA LEU A 128 -6.47 -1.81 -3.63
C LEU A 128 -6.82 -0.94 -2.42
N HIS A 129 -5.88 -0.74 -1.49
CA HIS A 129 -6.05 0.10 -0.29
C HIS A 129 -5.65 1.57 -0.49
N GLY A 130 -5.35 2.00 -1.72
CA GLY A 130 -4.99 3.39 -2.03
C GLY A 130 -3.63 3.83 -1.49
N CYS A 131 -2.78 2.90 -1.04
CA CYS A 131 -1.44 3.20 -0.54
C CYS A 131 -0.47 3.40 -1.71
N ARG A 132 0.14 4.59 -1.78
CA ARG A 132 1.07 4.92 -2.87
C ARG A 132 2.45 4.31 -2.64
N VAL A 133 2.92 3.52 -3.60
CA VAL A 133 4.33 3.12 -3.64
C VAL A 133 5.16 4.29 -4.19
N GLU A 134 6.09 4.78 -3.39
CA GLU A 134 6.98 5.88 -3.76
C GLU A 134 8.23 5.39 -4.51
N ALA A 135 8.79 4.25 -4.09
CA ALA A 135 9.98 3.68 -4.70
C ALA A 135 10.08 2.17 -4.43
N VAL A 136 10.76 1.46 -5.31
CA VAL A 136 11.26 0.10 -5.07
C VAL A 136 12.76 0.17 -4.88
N ILE A 137 13.26 -0.35 -3.77
CA ILE A 137 14.68 -0.35 -3.41
C ILE A 137 15.23 -1.76 -3.64
N ALA A 138 16.03 -1.92 -4.71
CA ALA A 138 16.80 -3.11 -5.01
C ALA A 138 18.01 -3.17 -4.08
N ASN A 139 17.83 -3.80 -2.93
CA ASN A 139 18.80 -3.93 -1.86
C ASN A 139 19.79 -5.06 -2.11
N ARG A 140 21.00 -4.92 -1.54
CA ARG A 140 22.05 -5.93 -1.54
C ARG A 140 22.50 -6.35 -2.95
N LEU A 141 22.58 -5.39 -3.86
CA LEU A 141 23.10 -5.66 -5.20
C LEU A 141 24.57 -6.07 -5.16
N LEU A 142 24.86 -7.21 -5.77
CA LEU A 142 26.21 -7.75 -5.86
C LEU A 142 27.03 -7.00 -6.91
N PRO A 143 28.35 -6.89 -6.73
CA PRO A 143 29.21 -6.24 -7.71
C PRO A 143 29.19 -7.00 -9.04
N THR A 144 29.25 -6.26 -10.14
CA THR A 144 29.39 -6.79 -11.50
C THR A 144 30.86 -6.79 -11.93
N GLY A 145 31.21 -7.60 -12.94
CA GLY A 145 32.57 -7.59 -13.52
C GLY A 145 33.63 -8.35 -12.71
N THR A 146 33.22 -9.18 -11.76
CA THR A 146 34.11 -10.11 -11.04
C THR A 146 34.61 -11.23 -11.95
N SER A 147 35.85 -11.69 -11.73
CA SER A 147 36.41 -12.88 -12.37
C SER A 147 36.01 -14.20 -11.67
N ASP A 148 35.45 -14.13 -10.46
CA ASP A 148 34.98 -15.30 -9.72
C ASP A 148 33.69 -15.87 -10.37
N PRO A 149 33.70 -17.12 -10.87
CA PRO A 149 32.56 -17.68 -11.60
C PRO A 149 31.28 -17.78 -10.76
N TRP A 150 31.40 -18.06 -9.47
CA TRP A 150 30.25 -18.20 -8.57
C TRP A 150 29.56 -16.85 -8.33
N LEU A 151 30.33 -15.81 -7.99
CA LEU A 151 29.81 -14.47 -7.81
C LEU A 151 29.30 -13.86 -9.12
N ALA A 152 29.96 -14.15 -10.25
CA ALA A 152 29.51 -13.71 -11.57
C ALA A 152 28.14 -14.30 -11.93
N ALA A 153 27.90 -15.59 -11.64
CA ALA A 153 26.61 -16.23 -11.88
C ALA A 153 25.49 -15.63 -11.01
N LEU A 154 25.76 -15.39 -9.72
CA LEU A 154 24.78 -14.82 -8.80
C LEU A 154 24.48 -13.34 -9.12
N SER A 155 25.51 -12.56 -9.45
CA SER A 155 25.36 -11.18 -9.92
C SER A 155 24.55 -11.12 -11.22
N GLY A 156 24.80 -12.03 -12.17
CA GLY A 156 24.01 -12.16 -13.40
C GLY A 156 22.52 -12.37 -13.13
N GLN A 157 22.17 -13.30 -12.23
CA GLN A 157 20.77 -13.53 -11.85
C GLN A 157 20.12 -12.29 -11.21
N GLN A 158 20.86 -11.55 -10.37
CA GLN A 158 20.35 -10.30 -9.81
C GLN A 158 20.15 -9.22 -10.87
N GLN A 159 21.03 -9.12 -11.87
CA GLN A 159 20.91 -8.15 -12.96
C GLN A 159 19.72 -8.48 -13.87
N ASP A 160 19.47 -9.75 -14.15
CA ASP A 160 18.27 -10.18 -14.89
C ASP A 160 16.99 -9.80 -14.12
N ALA A 161 16.93 -10.10 -12.82
CA ALA A 161 15.81 -9.71 -11.96
C ALA A 161 15.68 -8.17 -11.83
N LEU A 162 16.79 -7.44 -11.76
CA LEU A 162 16.80 -5.98 -11.71
C LEU A 162 16.24 -5.37 -12.99
N LYS A 163 16.59 -5.93 -14.15
CA LYS A 163 16.03 -5.52 -15.45
C LYS A 163 14.51 -5.71 -15.47
N GLU A 164 14.01 -6.86 -15.02
CA GLU A 164 12.57 -7.09 -14.91
C GLU A 164 11.89 -6.08 -13.97
N LEU A 165 12.53 -5.72 -12.85
CA LEU A 165 12.02 -4.69 -11.95
C LEU A 165 11.89 -3.33 -12.65
N TYR A 166 12.91 -2.92 -13.42
CA TYR A 166 12.84 -1.67 -14.18
C TYR A 166 11.70 -1.69 -15.21
N GLU A 167 11.55 -2.78 -15.97
CA GLU A 167 10.48 -2.94 -16.97
C GLU A 167 9.07 -2.86 -16.34
N GLN A 168 8.89 -3.41 -15.14
CA GLN A 168 7.59 -3.45 -14.48
C GLN A 168 7.22 -2.16 -13.72
N TRP A 169 8.21 -1.45 -13.17
CA TRP A 169 7.98 -0.35 -12.23
C TRP A 169 8.31 1.02 -12.81
N ALA A 170 9.36 1.15 -13.62
CA ALA A 170 9.76 2.42 -14.21
C ALA A 170 8.97 2.74 -15.50
N PRO A 171 8.76 4.02 -15.84
CA PRO A 171 9.10 5.22 -15.07
C PRO A 171 8.06 5.58 -13.99
N ALA A 172 6.95 4.85 -13.90
CA ALA A 172 5.82 5.19 -13.01
C ALA A 172 6.21 5.21 -11.52
N VAL A 173 7.08 4.28 -11.11
CA VAL A 173 7.67 4.19 -9.78
C VAL A 173 9.18 4.04 -9.94
N PRO A 174 10.00 4.92 -9.33
CA PRO A 174 11.44 4.81 -9.42
C PRO A 174 11.96 3.54 -8.74
N VAL A 175 12.86 2.85 -9.42
CA VAL A 175 13.69 1.78 -8.86
C VAL A 175 15.01 2.41 -8.38
N ARG A 176 15.40 2.11 -7.14
CA ARG A 176 16.62 2.62 -6.51
C ARG A 176 17.53 1.44 -6.20
N GLU A 177 18.75 1.52 -6.69
CA GLU A 177 19.75 0.48 -6.51
C GLU A 177 20.57 0.73 -5.25
N LEU A 178 20.71 -0.32 -4.43
CA LEU A 178 21.45 -0.26 -3.18
C LEU A 178 22.46 -1.41 -3.11
N PRO A 179 23.75 -1.13 -3.41
CA PRO A 179 24.80 -2.14 -3.41
C PRO A 179 25.04 -2.80 -2.05
N HIS A 180 25.47 -4.05 -2.10
CA HIS A 180 25.86 -4.80 -0.92
C HIS A 180 27.10 -4.17 -0.25
N LEU A 181 27.02 -3.87 1.05
CA LEU A 181 28.11 -3.21 1.80
C LEU A 181 29.33 -4.11 2.09
N GLY A 182 29.20 -5.41 1.85
CA GLY A 182 30.21 -6.42 2.20
C GLY A 182 30.29 -6.72 3.71
N ARG A 183 29.51 -6.01 4.53
CA ARG A 183 29.42 -6.17 6.00
C ARG A 183 28.09 -5.63 6.50
N ASP A 184 27.75 -5.98 7.74
CA ASP A 184 26.55 -5.43 8.40
C ASP A 184 26.70 -3.92 8.69
N PRO A 185 25.62 -3.12 8.51
CA PRO A 185 25.62 -1.71 8.84
C PRO A 185 25.75 -1.51 10.35
N ARG A 186 26.73 -0.70 10.78
CA ARG A 186 27.02 -0.47 12.21
C ARG A 186 26.50 0.87 12.76
N GLY A 187 26.14 1.82 11.90
CA GLY A 187 25.59 3.12 12.30
C GLY A 187 25.58 4.16 11.19
N VAL A 188 24.96 5.31 11.45
CA VAL A 188 24.73 6.39 10.46
C VAL A 188 26.03 7.08 10.00
N GLY A 189 27.06 7.08 10.85
CA GLY A 189 28.37 7.67 10.58
C GLY A 189 29.43 6.68 10.09
N ASP A 190 29.05 5.48 9.66
CA ASP A 190 30.01 4.43 9.26
C ASP A 190 30.85 4.89 8.05
N PRO A 191 32.17 5.16 8.25
CA PRO A 191 33.06 5.49 7.15
C PRO A 191 33.24 4.27 6.25
N ARG A 192 33.83 4.48 5.07
CA ARG A 192 34.29 3.41 4.17
C ARG A 192 34.80 2.22 4.99
N GLY A 193 34.28 1.02 4.73
CA GLY A 193 35.03 -0.16 5.11
C GLY A 193 36.36 -0.02 4.39
N ALA A 194 37.46 0.15 5.12
CA ALA A 194 38.77 -0.02 4.54
C ALA A 194 38.75 -1.40 3.88
N GLU A 195 38.94 -1.45 2.57
CA GLU A 195 39.23 -2.72 1.91
C GLU A 195 40.36 -3.40 2.69
N PRO A 196 40.30 -4.72 2.95
CA PRO A 196 41.52 -5.43 3.25
C PRO A 196 42.37 -5.32 1.99
N ARG A 197 43.41 -4.48 2.02
CA ARG A 197 44.42 -4.41 0.96
C ARG A 197 44.86 -5.85 0.64
N PRO A 198 44.62 -6.37 -0.57
CA PRO A 198 45.29 -7.59 -0.98
C PRO A 198 46.74 -7.19 -1.27
N GLY A 199 47.64 -7.57 -0.36
CA GLY A 199 49.09 -7.54 -0.60
C GLY A 199 49.74 -6.16 -0.63
N GLU A 200 50.22 -5.69 0.52
CA GLU A 200 51.48 -4.92 0.52
C GLU A 200 52.61 -5.89 0.18
N GLY A 201 52.93 -5.97 -1.13
CA GLY A 201 53.91 -6.89 -1.65
C GLY A 201 54.20 -6.72 -3.15
N GLY A 202 54.60 -5.51 -3.56
CA GLY A 202 55.52 -5.30 -4.68
C GLY A 202 54.95 -5.08 -6.09
N GLY A 203 55.49 -4.05 -6.76
CA GLY A 203 55.76 -4.06 -8.21
C GLY A 203 54.76 -3.32 -9.10
N ALA A 204 55.28 -2.39 -9.88
CA ALA A 204 54.59 -1.54 -10.85
C ALA A 204 53.98 -2.32 -12.04
N ASP A 205 52.82 -1.87 -12.55
CA ASP A 205 52.72 -1.27 -13.88
C ASP A 205 51.30 -0.72 -14.13
N GLY A 206 51.23 0.38 -14.90
CA GLY A 206 50.01 1.11 -15.19
C GLY A 206 49.13 0.45 -16.24
N VAL A 207 47.81 0.48 -16.00
CA VAL A 207 46.78 0.50 -17.05
C VAL A 207 45.64 1.40 -16.56
N GLU A 208 45.53 2.57 -17.17
CA GLU A 208 44.32 3.39 -17.13
C GLU A 208 43.25 2.71 -18.01
N GLY A 209 42.10 2.36 -17.42
CA GLY A 209 41.01 1.77 -18.18
C GLY A 209 39.78 1.46 -17.32
N GLY A 210 38.76 2.32 -17.46
CA GLY A 210 37.36 1.97 -17.22
C GLY A 210 36.80 2.46 -15.88
N ASP A 211 35.83 3.37 -15.96
CA ASP A 211 34.93 3.75 -14.87
C ASP A 211 34.18 2.52 -14.34
N ALA A 212 34.80 1.80 -13.41
CA ALA A 212 34.12 0.82 -12.57
C ALA A 212 33.21 1.61 -11.63
N GLN A 213 31.91 1.60 -11.93
CA GLN A 213 30.83 2.23 -11.20
C GLN A 213 31.07 2.16 -9.68
N ARG A 214 31.46 3.30 -9.09
CA ARG A 214 31.82 3.45 -7.67
C ARG A 214 30.66 3.01 -6.78
N ALA A 215 30.87 1.95 -5.99
CA ALA A 215 29.93 1.55 -4.95
C ALA A 215 29.71 2.71 -3.93
N PRO A 216 28.46 3.02 -3.54
CA PRO A 216 28.15 4.13 -2.66
C PRO A 216 28.73 3.91 -1.26
N ALA A 217 29.42 4.94 -0.77
CA ALA A 217 30.18 4.96 0.47
C ALA A 217 29.30 5.11 1.73
N GLY A 218 29.08 4.00 2.45
CA GLY A 218 28.49 4.02 3.80
C GLY A 218 27.01 4.41 3.85
N LEU A 219 26.41 4.34 5.04
CA LEU A 219 24.96 4.53 5.23
C LEU A 219 24.44 5.89 4.70
N ALA A 220 25.29 6.92 4.70
CA ALA A 220 24.95 8.24 4.17
C ALA A 220 24.85 8.26 2.64
N ALA A 221 25.74 7.57 1.91
CA ALA A 221 25.61 7.44 0.46
C ALA A 221 24.45 6.51 0.09
N LEU A 222 24.18 5.48 0.90
CA LEU A 222 22.98 4.65 0.79
C LEU A 222 21.71 5.50 0.98
N ALA A 223 21.68 6.40 1.96
CA ALA A 223 20.57 7.34 2.16
C ALA A 223 20.39 8.28 0.95
N GLY A 224 21.49 8.73 0.34
CA GLY A 224 21.46 9.49 -0.92
C GLY A 224 20.88 8.69 -2.09
N ALA A 225 21.22 7.40 -2.21
CA ALA A 225 20.71 6.50 -3.26
C ALA A 225 19.21 6.20 -3.10
N VAL A 226 18.73 6.07 -1.86
CA VAL A 226 17.31 5.86 -1.54
C VAL A 226 16.49 7.15 -1.70
N GLY A 227 17.10 8.31 -1.46
CA GLY A 227 16.48 9.64 -1.61
C GLY A 227 15.60 10.05 -0.41
N ALA A 228 15.47 11.36 -0.20
CA ALA A 228 14.57 11.91 0.82
C ALA A 228 13.10 11.60 0.50
N PRO A 229 12.21 11.51 1.50
CA PRO A 229 10.76 11.45 1.25
C PRO A 229 10.33 12.61 0.35
N GLY A 230 9.46 12.33 -0.61
CA GLY A 230 8.81 13.37 -1.41
C GLY A 230 8.14 14.43 -0.53
N ALA A 231 8.02 15.66 -1.03
CA ALA A 231 7.35 16.73 -0.32
C ALA A 231 5.91 16.33 0.04
N ARG A 232 5.47 16.64 1.26
CA ARG A 232 4.09 16.44 1.70
C ARG A 232 3.17 17.29 0.82
N PRO A 233 2.29 16.70 0.01
CA PRO A 233 1.28 17.49 -0.67
C PRO A 233 0.25 17.99 0.36
N ASP A 234 -0.09 19.28 0.27
CA ASP A 234 -1.02 19.96 1.20
C ASP A 234 -2.50 19.62 0.95
N ARG A 235 -2.81 18.62 0.12
CA ARG A 235 -4.17 18.27 -0.29
C ARG A 235 -4.52 16.79 0.00
N PRO A 236 -5.81 16.47 0.18
CA PRO A 236 -6.27 15.08 0.26
C PRO A 236 -6.01 14.34 -1.06
N ALA A 237 -5.83 13.02 -0.97
CA ALA A 237 -5.66 12.20 -2.15
C ALA A 237 -6.94 12.26 -2.98
N PRO A 238 -6.87 12.53 -4.29
CA PRO A 238 -8.01 12.27 -5.13
C PRO A 238 -8.35 10.79 -4.96
N ASP A 239 -9.65 10.47 -4.91
CA ASP A 239 -10.10 9.09 -5.01
C ASP A 239 -9.38 8.50 -6.23
N PRO A 240 -8.60 7.40 -6.11
CA PRO A 240 -7.82 6.92 -7.23
C PRO A 240 -8.72 6.44 -8.38
N TRP A 241 -10.04 6.39 -8.17
CA TRP A 241 -10.99 5.70 -9.00
C TRP A 241 -11.91 6.69 -9.67
N THR A 242 -12.20 6.42 -10.93
CA THR A 242 -12.95 7.35 -11.78
C THR A 242 -14.20 6.68 -12.30
N VAL A 243 -15.30 7.44 -12.33
CA VAL A 243 -16.52 7.05 -13.02
C VAL A 243 -16.54 7.80 -14.34
N GLU A 244 -16.46 7.05 -15.43
CA GLU A 244 -16.56 7.56 -16.78
C GLU A 244 -17.99 7.33 -17.29
N ASP A 245 -18.66 8.42 -17.68
CA ASP A 245 -20.01 8.37 -18.24
C ASP A 245 -19.96 8.07 -19.73
N ARG A 246 -20.42 6.87 -20.11
CA ARG A 246 -20.54 6.42 -21.50
C ARG A 246 -21.99 6.09 -21.85
N LEU A 247 -22.96 6.72 -21.18
CA LEU A 247 -24.37 6.44 -21.39
C LEU A 247 -24.86 6.80 -22.80
N ALA A 248 -24.31 7.87 -23.39
CA ALA A 248 -24.70 8.32 -24.73
C ALA A 248 -24.19 7.38 -25.84
N ASP A 249 -22.99 6.85 -25.69
CA ASP A 249 -22.31 6.04 -26.71
C ASP A 249 -22.63 4.54 -26.54
N ASP A 250 -22.47 4.04 -25.30
CA ASP A 250 -22.45 2.61 -25.00
C ASP A 250 -23.57 2.18 -24.04
N GLY A 251 -24.37 3.13 -23.53
CA GLY A 251 -25.44 2.86 -22.56
C GLY A 251 -24.96 2.39 -21.19
N VAL A 252 -23.68 2.63 -20.85
CA VAL A 252 -23.05 2.17 -19.60
C VAL A 252 -22.30 3.28 -18.86
N LEU A 253 -22.13 3.09 -17.55
CA LEU A 253 -21.17 3.80 -16.72
C LEU A 253 -19.96 2.87 -16.46
N LEU A 254 -18.75 3.40 -16.59
CA LEU A 254 -17.51 2.64 -16.35
C LEU A 254 -16.87 3.11 -15.05
N TRP A 255 -16.73 2.20 -14.09
CA TRP A 255 -15.94 2.46 -12.88
C TRP A 255 -14.53 1.89 -13.05
N ARG A 256 -13.52 2.75 -12.98
CA ARG A 256 -12.12 2.42 -13.27
C ARG A 256 -11.28 2.50 -12.00
N LEU A 257 -10.64 1.40 -11.64
CA LEU A 257 -9.79 1.27 -10.46
C LEU A 257 -8.37 0.84 -10.89
N PRO A 258 -7.31 1.57 -10.52
CA PRO A 258 -5.94 1.13 -10.78
C PRO A 258 -5.60 -0.02 -9.82
N LEU A 259 -5.31 -1.19 -10.38
CA LEU A 259 -4.87 -2.39 -9.67
C LEU A 259 -3.62 -2.97 -10.36
N PRO A 260 -2.51 -2.21 -10.45
CA PRO A 260 -1.30 -2.72 -11.07
C PRO A 260 -0.75 -3.91 -10.28
N GLY A 261 -0.33 -4.95 -10.99
CA GLY A 261 0.14 -6.21 -10.40
C GLY A 261 -0.97 -7.21 -10.05
N ALA A 262 -2.25 -6.84 -10.20
CA ALA A 262 -3.34 -7.81 -10.10
C ALA A 262 -3.30 -8.79 -11.28
N ASP A 263 -3.62 -10.05 -11.02
CA ASP A 263 -3.89 -11.06 -12.03
C ASP A 263 -5.40 -11.29 -12.16
N ARG A 264 -5.83 -11.94 -13.25
CA ARG A 264 -7.25 -12.26 -13.46
C ARG A 264 -7.71 -13.39 -12.52
N ASP A 265 -6.83 -14.35 -12.24
CA ASP A 265 -7.18 -15.56 -11.48
C ASP A 265 -7.44 -15.28 -10.00
N GLY A 266 -6.79 -14.26 -9.44
CA GLY A 266 -6.97 -13.78 -8.07
C GLY A 266 -7.95 -12.61 -7.95
N LEU A 267 -8.61 -12.18 -9.04
CA LEU A 267 -9.58 -11.10 -9.03
C LEU A 267 -10.99 -11.62 -8.74
N GLY A 268 -11.60 -11.14 -7.65
CA GLY A 268 -12.99 -11.42 -7.30
C GLY A 268 -13.81 -10.15 -7.15
N LEU A 269 -15.06 -10.17 -7.63
CA LEU A 269 -15.99 -9.03 -7.51
C LEU A 269 -17.34 -9.53 -7.01
N VAL A 270 -17.80 -8.96 -5.90
CA VAL A 270 -19.11 -9.27 -5.34
C VAL A 270 -19.82 -7.97 -5.00
N ARG A 271 -20.96 -7.72 -5.65
CA ARG A 271 -21.82 -6.61 -5.27
C ARG A 271 -22.74 -7.00 -4.13
N ARG A 272 -22.86 -6.12 -3.13
CA ARG A 272 -23.81 -6.25 -2.02
C ARG A 272 -24.47 -4.91 -1.74
N GLY A 273 -25.70 -4.73 -2.23
CA GLY A 273 -26.42 -3.45 -2.13
C GLY A 273 -25.65 -2.32 -2.80
N ASP A 274 -25.32 -1.30 -2.02
CA ASP A 274 -24.54 -0.12 -2.43
C ASP A 274 -23.03 -0.29 -2.24
N GLU A 275 -22.54 -1.52 -2.05
CA GLU A 275 -21.12 -1.82 -1.91
C GLU A 275 -20.64 -2.77 -3.02
N LEU A 276 -19.39 -2.59 -3.45
CA LEU A 276 -18.64 -3.55 -4.24
C LEU A 276 -17.49 -4.11 -3.38
N ILE A 277 -17.47 -5.42 -3.19
CA ILE A 277 -16.35 -6.14 -2.58
C ILE A 277 -15.41 -6.50 -3.70
N VAL A 278 -14.19 -5.96 -3.65
CA VAL A 278 -13.11 -6.27 -4.59
C VAL A 278 -12.08 -7.13 -3.87
N THR A 279 -11.79 -8.29 -4.43
CA THR A 279 -10.77 -9.23 -3.98
C THR A 279 -9.63 -9.23 -4.97
N VAL A 280 -8.40 -9.12 -4.49
CA VAL A 280 -7.17 -9.20 -5.29
C VAL A 280 -6.17 -10.08 -4.57
N GLY A 281 -6.01 -11.32 -5.05
CA GLY A 281 -5.21 -12.33 -4.38
C GLY A 281 -5.72 -12.57 -2.94
N PRO A 282 -4.88 -12.38 -1.90
CA PRO A 282 -5.30 -12.55 -0.51
C PRO A 282 -6.03 -11.31 0.06
N PHE A 283 -6.07 -10.20 -0.67
CA PHE A 283 -6.59 -8.94 -0.17
C PHE A 283 -8.04 -8.72 -0.57
N HIS A 284 -8.80 -8.06 0.30
CA HIS A 284 -10.18 -7.71 0.02
C HIS A 284 -10.48 -6.32 0.58
N ARG A 285 -11.22 -5.53 -0.20
CA ARG A 285 -11.69 -4.21 0.21
C ARG A 285 -13.15 -4.03 -0.18
N VAL A 286 -13.89 -3.31 0.66
CA VAL A 286 -15.32 -3.08 0.46
C VAL A 286 -15.56 -1.62 0.19
N LEU A 287 -16.20 -1.36 -0.94
CA LEU A 287 -16.07 -0.08 -1.60
C LEU A 287 -17.47 0.47 -1.80
N PRO A 288 -17.78 1.63 -1.19
CA PRO A 288 -19.08 2.24 -1.38
C PRO A 288 -19.21 2.63 -2.85
N LEU A 289 -20.35 2.30 -3.46
CA LEU A 289 -20.63 2.72 -4.82
C LEU A 289 -20.81 4.25 -4.85
N PRO A 290 -20.11 4.93 -5.78
CA PRO A 290 -20.46 6.28 -6.18
C PRO A 290 -21.96 6.41 -6.41
N SER A 291 -22.54 7.55 -6.06
CA SER A 291 -24.00 7.76 -6.09
C SER A 291 -24.63 7.42 -7.43
N ALA A 292 -23.97 7.75 -8.54
CA ALA A 292 -24.40 7.43 -9.90
C ALA A 292 -24.54 5.92 -10.18
N LEU A 293 -23.74 5.09 -9.51
CA LEU A 293 -23.68 3.64 -9.75
C LEU A 293 -24.69 2.84 -8.89
N ARG A 294 -25.23 3.44 -7.83
CA ARG A 294 -26.16 2.77 -6.90
C ARG A 294 -27.45 2.28 -7.58
N ARG A 295 -27.91 3.03 -8.58
CA ARG A 295 -29.12 2.73 -9.39
C ARG A 295 -28.81 1.97 -10.68
N CYS A 296 -27.59 1.45 -10.83
CA CYS A 296 -27.22 0.61 -11.96
C CYS A 296 -27.18 -0.86 -11.53
N THR A 297 -27.05 -1.79 -12.47
CA THR A 297 -26.70 -3.21 -12.28
C THR A 297 -25.29 -3.46 -12.85
N VAL A 298 -24.55 -4.43 -12.30
CA VAL A 298 -23.22 -4.78 -12.83
C VAL A 298 -23.42 -5.65 -14.06
N SER A 299 -23.01 -5.16 -15.23
CA SER A 299 -23.14 -5.88 -16.51
C SER A 299 -21.87 -6.59 -16.95
N GLY A 300 -20.73 -6.28 -16.33
CA GLY A 300 -19.51 -7.04 -16.48
C GLY A 300 -18.31 -6.37 -15.84
N ALA A 301 -17.18 -7.07 -15.81
CA ALA A 301 -15.92 -6.51 -15.36
C ALA A 301 -14.75 -7.08 -16.15
N GLY A 302 -13.66 -6.32 -16.23
CA GLY A 302 -12.43 -6.76 -16.87
C GLY A 302 -11.21 -6.07 -16.28
N LEU A 303 -10.11 -6.81 -16.18
CA LEU A 303 -8.79 -6.29 -15.84
C LEU A 303 -7.98 -6.17 -17.13
N ARG A 304 -7.50 -4.96 -17.44
CA ARG A 304 -6.63 -4.67 -18.60
C ARG A 304 -5.62 -3.60 -18.24
N ASP A 305 -4.36 -3.80 -18.59
CA ASP A 305 -3.27 -2.82 -18.41
C ASP A 305 -3.14 -2.29 -16.97
N GLY A 306 -3.39 -3.14 -15.97
CA GLY A 306 -3.39 -2.76 -14.56
C GLY A 306 -4.61 -1.94 -14.11
N TRP A 307 -5.67 -1.89 -14.91
CA TRP A 307 -6.94 -1.24 -14.59
C TRP A 307 -8.08 -2.25 -14.53
N LEU A 308 -8.75 -2.28 -13.38
CA LEU A 308 -10.05 -2.93 -13.28
C LEU A 308 -11.12 -1.96 -13.80
N GLN A 309 -11.88 -2.42 -14.78
CA GLN A 309 -13.02 -1.72 -15.35
C GLN A 309 -14.29 -2.51 -15.01
N VAL A 310 -15.17 -1.91 -14.23
CA VAL A 310 -16.48 -2.47 -13.90
C VAL A 310 -17.55 -1.71 -14.68
N ARG A 311 -18.31 -2.44 -15.48
CA ARG A 311 -19.39 -1.92 -16.31
C ARG A 311 -20.69 -1.95 -15.53
N PHE A 312 -21.36 -0.80 -15.51
CA PHE A 312 -22.65 -0.62 -14.88
C PHE A 312 -23.68 -0.19 -15.92
N THR A 313 -24.81 -0.88 -15.95
CA THR A 313 -25.94 -0.53 -16.82
C THR A 313 -27.06 0.05 -15.96
N PRO A 314 -27.63 1.21 -16.28
CA PRO A 314 -28.77 1.77 -15.55
C PRO A 314 -29.89 0.76 -15.37
N ASP A 315 -30.40 0.64 -14.15
CA ASP A 315 -31.58 -0.18 -13.89
C ASP A 315 -32.83 0.58 -14.38
N PRO A 316 -33.57 0.05 -15.37
CA PRO A 316 -34.72 0.75 -15.95
C PRO A 316 -35.83 1.03 -14.93
N ASP A 317 -35.92 0.28 -13.83
CA ASP A 317 -36.93 0.47 -12.78
C ASP A 317 -36.56 1.59 -11.80
N LEU A 318 -35.26 1.95 -11.72
CA LEU A 318 -34.72 2.92 -10.76
C LEU A 318 -34.19 4.20 -11.41
N TRP A 319 -33.97 4.19 -12.73
CA TRP A 319 -33.40 5.32 -13.46
C TRP A 319 -34.47 6.35 -13.87
N PRO A 320 -34.16 7.66 -13.84
CA PRO A 320 -35.09 8.67 -14.31
C PRO A 320 -35.47 8.41 -15.78
N LYS A 321 -36.77 8.25 -16.05
CA LYS A 321 -37.28 8.20 -17.43
C LYS A 321 -37.04 9.55 -18.07
N ARG A 322 -36.45 9.57 -19.27
CA ARG A 322 -36.40 10.79 -20.09
C ARG A 322 -37.85 11.11 -20.48
N LEU A 323 -38.37 12.24 -19.98
CA LEU A 323 -39.63 12.85 -20.41
C LEU A 323 -39.50 13.35 -21.85
#